data_AF-A0AAF0EBF7-F1
#
_entry.id   AF-A0AAF0EBF7-F1
#
_cell.length_a   1.000
_cell.length_b   1.000
_cell.length_c   1.000
_cell.angle_alpha   90.00
_cell.angle_beta   90.00
_cell.angle_gamma   90.00
#
_symmetry.space_group_name_H-M   'P 1'
#
loop_
_entity.id
_entity.type
_entity.pdbx_description
1 polymer ?
#
loop_
_entity_poly.entity_id
_entity_poly.type
_entity_poly.pdbx_seq_one_letter_code
_entity_poly.pdbx_strand_id
1 'polypeptide(L)'
;MESPVDANKTQEDEAEPHDTQDILPPIPSTSGSWWYRCFDGLLRFALQSLSLGPLPRHIAFIMDGNRRWSRMTGIRIQQGHYMGFEALKRVLDLCLSLRRIDMVTVYAFALDNFRRDKAEVDALMELARTRLLELSSHSDLVRKFSVRIRVVGRRALLPPAVQETARRVEEATKDHTGPTLNICMPYASQDEICQAATQAAKQGPLTETSLAEHLMVPCDIPIDVLVRTSHVSRLSDFLLWQCNEHTQCHFVDQYWPRFGARDLIPILLAYQRTRS
;
A
#
# COMPACT_ATOMS: atom_id res chain seq x y z
N MET A 1 75.55 -4.90 29.71
CA MET A 1 75.20 -5.03 31.14
C MET A 1 73.72 -5.32 31.20
N GLU A 2 73.45 -6.52 31.73
CA GLU A 2 72.21 -7.03 32.32
C GLU A 2 70.89 -7.01 31.55
N SER A 3 70.21 -8.13 31.78
CA SER A 3 68.98 -8.64 31.18
C SER A 3 67.86 -8.53 32.25
N PRO A 4 66.65 -9.08 32.03
CA PRO A 4 65.36 -8.47 32.34
C PRO A 4 64.84 -8.77 33.75
N VAL A 5 63.75 -8.12 34.16
CA VAL A 5 62.89 -8.61 35.25
C VAL A 5 61.42 -8.57 34.84
N ASP A 6 60.82 -9.74 35.05
CA ASP A 6 59.48 -10.21 34.79
C ASP A 6 58.34 -9.54 35.56
N ALA A 7 57.16 -9.65 34.94
CA ALA A 7 55.85 -10.02 35.46
C ALA A 7 55.44 -9.62 36.90
N ASN A 8 54.29 -8.94 37.01
CA ASN A 8 53.13 -9.62 37.57
C ASN A 8 51.79 -9.08 37.05
N LYS A 9 50.84 -10.01 36.94
CA LYS A 9 49.44 -9.86 36.58
C LYS A 9 48.69 -9.08 37.65
N THR A 10 47.81 -8.19 37.23
CA THR A 10 46.49 -8.08 37.85
C THR A 10 45.46 -7.91 36.75
N GLN A 11 44.54 -8.86 36.76
CA GLN A 11 43.39 -9.02 35.91
C GLN A 11 42.29 -8.19 36.60
N GLU A 12 41.92 -7.05 36.02
CA GLU A 12 40.71 -6.33 36.42
C GLU A 12 39.69 -6.46 35.29
N ASP A 13 38.82 -7.44 35.50
CA ASP A 13 37.52 -7.56 34.86
C ASP A 13 36.68 -6.31 35.20
N GLU A 14 36.43 -5.44 34.22
CA GLU A 14 35.30 -4.52 34.28
C GLU A 14 34.54 -4.50 32.94
N ALA A 15 33.60 -5.44 32.88
CA ALA A 15 32.28 -5.38 32.25
C ALA A 15 32.18 -4.69 30.87
N GLU A 16 32.11 -5.53 29.82
CA GLU A 16 31.47 -5.19 28.56
C GLU A 16 30.08 -4.57 28.80
N PRO A 17 29.68 -3.53 28.05
CA PRO A 17 28.34 -2.98 28.18
C PRO A 17 27.36 -4.05 27.73
N HIS A 18 26.62 -4.60 28.69
CA HIS A 18 25.52 -5.51 28.45
C HIS A 18 24.62 -4.92 27.36
N ASP A 19 24.62 -5.63 26.23
CA ASP A 19 23.69 -5.51 25.12
C ASP A 19 22.27 -5.73 25.66
N THR A 20 21.63 -4.68 26.16
CA THR A 20 20.17 -4.62 26.28
C THR A 20 19.60 -4.50 24.88
N GLN A 21 19.67 -5.62 24.16
CA GLN A 21 18.69 -5.94 23.15
C GLN A 21 17.34 -5.85 23.86
N ASP A 22 16.59 -4.78 23.58
CA ASP A 22 15.14 -4.80 23.71
C ASP A 22 14.64 -5.86 22.72
N ILE A 23 14.74 -7.12 23.14
CA ILE A 23 14.12 -8.27 22.53
C ILE A 23 12.62 -7.98 22.63
N LEU A 24 12.07 -7.41 21.55
CA LEU A 24 10.64 -7.38 21.34
C LEU A 24 10.11 -8.79 21.66
N PRO A 25 9.13 -8.93 22.57
CA PRO A 25 8.63 -10.24 22.94
C PRO A 25 8.16 -10.96 21.67
N PRO A 26 8.36 -12.28 21.57
CA PRO A 26 7.91 -13.05 20.42
C PRO A 26 6.42 -12.79 20.23
N ILE A 27 6.02 -12.45 18.99
CA ILE A 27 4.61 -12.29 18.63
C ILE A 27 3.91 -13.60 18.99
N PRO A 28 2.98 -13.62 19.94
CA PRO A 28 2.34 -14.88 20.34
C PRO A 28 1.54 -15.39 19.14
N SER A 29 1.94 -16.52 18.59
CA SER A 29 1.13 -17.29 17.66
C SER A 29 -0.02 -17.92 18.43
N THR A 30 -1.08 -17.16 18.71
CA THR A 30 -2.31 -17.73 19.29
C THR A 30 -3.53 -17.04 18.69
N SER A 31 -4.11 -17.69 17.69
CA SER A 31 -5.47 -17.49 17.18
C SER A 31 -6.56 -17.81 18.23
N GLY A 32 -6.29 -17.64 19.54
CA GLY A 32 -7.16 -18.08 20.63
C GLY A 32 -7.04 -17.35 21.96
N SER A 33 -6.20 -16.31 22.10
CA SER A 33 -6.14 -15.54 23.35
C SER A 33 -7.36 -14.62 23.53
N TRP A 34 -7.97 -14.64 24.72
CA TRP A 34 -9.17 -13.88 25.07
C TRP A 34 -9.04 -12.38 24.75
N TRP A 35 -7.85 -11.81 24.95
CA TRP A 35 -7.52 -10.42 24.61
C TRP A 35 -7.67 -10.11 23.12
N TYR A 36 -7.24 -11.02 22.24
CA TYR A 36 -7.41 -10.87 20.79
C TYR A 36 -8.88 -10.95 20.39
N ARG A 37 -9.68 -11.80 21.03
CA ARG A 37 -11.13 -11.89 20.79
C ARG A 37 -11.86 -10.63 21.26
N CYS A 38 -11.47 -10.06 22.39
CA CYS A 38 -12.00 -8.78 22.87
C CYS A 38 -11.61 -7.62 21.94
N PHE A 39 -10.34 -7.56 21.51
CA PHE A 39 -9.88 -6.56 20.56
C PHE A 39 -10.59 -6.67 19.20
N ASP A 40 -10.73 -7.87 18.66
CA ASP A 40 -11.45 -8.14 17.42
C ASP A 40 -12.95 -7.77 17.55
N GLY A 41 -13.57 -8.09 18.69
CA GLY A 41 -14.94 -7.66 18.99
C GLY A 41 -15.10 -6.13 19.01
N LEU A 42 -14.19 -5.42 19.68
CA LEU A 42 -14.19 -3.95 19.73
C LEU A 42 -13.95 -3.34 18.35
N LEU A 43 -12.99 -3.87 17.58
CA LEU A 43 -12.70 -3.40 16.24
C LEU A 43 -13.91 -3.59 15.31
N ARG A 44 -14.56 -4.76 15.35
CA ARG A 44 -15.79 -5.01 14.58
C ARG A 44 -16.91 -4.06 14.98
N PHE A 45 -17.09 -3.82 16.28
CA PHE A 45 -18.07 -2.84 16.76
C PHE A 45 -17.76 -1.44 16.22
N ALA A 46 -16.50 -0.99 16.31
CA ALA A 46 -16.09 0.31 15.78
C ALA A 46 -16.31 0.42 14.26
N LEU A 47 -15.95 -0.60 13.49
CA LEU A 47 -16.20 -0.64 12.03
C LEU A 47 -17.69 -0.64 11.72
N GLN A 48 -18.50 -1.36 12.50
CA GLN A 48 -19.96 -1.34 12.34
C GLN A 48 -20.53 0.03 12.65
N SER A 49 -20.13 0.68 13.74
CA SER A 49 -20.53 2.05 14.05
C SER A 49 -20.12 3.03 12.95
N LEU A 50 -18.89 2.93 12.43
CA LEU A 50 -18.43 3.73 11.29
C LEU A 50 -19.30 3.51 10.05
N SER A 51 -19.71 2.28 9.78
CA SER A 51 -20.52 1.94 8.61
C SER A 51 -21.94 2.54 8.61
N LEU A 52 -22.40 3.05 9.75
CA LEU A 52 -23.68 3.76 9.87
C LEU A 52 -23.60 5.21 9.39
N GLY A 53 -22.40 5.82 9.40
CA GLY A 53 -22.18 7.18 8.90
C GLY A 53 -21.88 7.23 7.40
N PRO A 54 -21.67 8.44 6.83
CA PRO A 54 -21.19 8.58 5.47
C PRO A 54 -19.81 7.92 5.33
N LEU A 55 -19.57 7.20 4.24
CA LEU A 55 -18.28 6.57 3.96
C LEU A 55 -17.77 7.01 2.60
N PRO A 56 -16.44 7.09 2.41
CA PRO A 56 -15.87 7.34 1.10
C PRO A 56 -16.19 6.16 0.17
N ARG A 57 -16.54 6.45 -1.07
CA ARG A 57 -16.76 5.44 -2.12
C ARG A 57 -15.42 5.03 -2.74
N HIS A 58 -14.45 5.94 -2.79
CA HIS A 58 -13.12 5.68 -3.33
C HIS A 58 -12.01 6.15 -2.38
N ILE A 59 -11.15 5.22 -1.95
CA ILE A 59 -9.95 5.51 -1.17
C ILE A 59 -8.69 5.19 -1.98
N ALA A 60 -7.78 6.15 -2.07
CA ALA A 60 -6.49 5.98 -2.73
C ALA A 60 -5.34 5.92 -1.70
N PHE A 61 -4.36 5.03 -1.90
CA PHE A 61 -3.22 4.86 -1.00
C PHE A 61 -1.87 5.01 -1.71
N ILE A 62 -1.05 5.95 -1.25
CA ILE A 62 0.39 6.02 -1.54
C ILE A 62 1.13 5.25 -0.44
N MET A 63 1.48 4.00 -0.75
CA MET A 63 2.04 3.01 0.18
C MET A 63 3.55 3.19 0.43
N ASP A 64 3.95 4.38 0.89
CA ASP A 64 5.34 4.77 1.08
C ASP A 64 5.92 4.31 2.43
N GLY A 65 7.24 4.18 2.51
CA GLY A 65 7.97 3.91 3.75
C GLY A 65 8.53 2.49 3.90
N ASN A 66 8.27 1.57 2.98
CA ASN A 66 8.74 0.16 3.10
C ASN A 66 10.26 0.04 3.30
N ARG A 67 11.04 0.77 2.48
CA ARG A 67 12.51 0.80 2.56
C ARG A 67 13.02 1.47 3.84
N ARG A 68 12.43 2.62 4.22
CA ARG A 68 12.81 3.35 5.44
C ARG A 68 12.54 2.51 6.67
N TRP A 69 11.38 1.85 6.71
CA TRP A 69 11.04 0.92 7.76
C TRP A 69 12.03 -0.25 7.84
N SER A 70 12.41 -0.83 6.71
CA SER A 70 13.41 -1.93 6.68
C SER A 70 14.75 -1.52 7.29
N ARG A 71 15.25 -0.33 6.93
CA ARG A 71 16.50 0.22 7.46
C ARG A 71 16.40 0.50 8.96
N MET A 72 15.28 1.06 9.40
CA MET A 72 15.04 1.40 10.80
C MET A 72 14.96 0.15 11.69
N THR A 73 14.42 -0.97 11.18
CA THR A 73 14.25 -2.21 11.95
C THR A 73 15.35 -3.25 11.70
N GLY A 74 16.39 -2.91 10.93
CA GLY A 74 17.51 -3.81 10.64
C GLY A 74 17.18 -5.02 9.76
N ILE A 75 16.02 -5.04 9.11
CA ILE A 75 15.62 -6.15 8.23
C ILE A 75 16.00 -5.88 6.77
N ARG A 76 16.02 -6.94 5.95
CA ARG A 76 16.27 -6.83 4.50
C ARG A 76 15.16 -6.02 3.81
N ILE A 77 15.53 -5.23 2.79
CA ILE A 77 14.58 -4.40 2.02
C ILE A 77 13.43 -5.23 1.43
N GLN A 78 13.75 -6.42 0.91
CA GLN A 78 12.75 -7.34 0.37
C GLN A 78 11.71 -7.74 1.43
N GLN A 79 12.14 -7.92 2.68
CA GLN A 79 11.25 -8.23 3.79
C GLN A 79 10.32 -7.05 4.13
N GLY A 80 10.81 -5.81 4.05
CA GLY A 80 9.93 -4.64 4.22
C GLY A 80 8.87 -4.54 3.13
N HIS A 81 9.20 -4.87 1.88
CA HIS A 81 8.22 -4.92 0.80
C HIS A 81 7.23 -6.08 0.97
N TYR A 82 7.67 -7.25 1.45
CA TYR A 82 6.78 -8.33 1.89
C TYR A 82 5.77 -7.83 2.92
N MET A 83 6.25 -7.15 3.97
CA MET A 83 5.39 -6.65 5.03
C MET A 83 4.47 -5.51 4.58
N GLY A 84 4.90 -4.74 3.57
CA GLY A 84 4.03 -3.79 2.88
C GLY A 84 2.88 -4.47 2.14
N PHE A 85 3.11 -5.62 1.50
CA PHE A 85 2.03 -6.39 0.90
C PHE A 85 1.06 -6.97 1.94
N GLU A 86 1.57 -7.45 3.09
CA GLU A 86 0.71 -7.86 4.20
C GLU A 86 -0.12 -6.69 4.75
N ALA A 87 0.44 -5.49 4.81
CA ALA A 87 -0.30 -4.29 5.17
C ALA A 87 -1.41 -3.97 4.18
N LEU A 88 -1.16 -4.11 2.87
CA LEU A 88 -2.18 -3.97 1.84
C LEU A 88 -3.34 -4.95 2.05
N LYS A 89 -3.07 -6.24 2.25
CA LYS A 89 -4.14 -7.23 2.53
C LYS A 89 -4.98 -6.85 3.74
N ARG A 90 -4.34 -6.44 4.84
CA ARG A 90 -5.05 -6.00 6.05
C ARG A 90 -5.91 -4.76 5.81
N VAL A 91 -5.37 -3.75 5.14
CA VAL A 91 -6.10 -2.50 4.84
C VAL A 91 -7.27 -2.76 3.90
N LEU A 92 -7.07 -3.59 2.88
CA LEU A 92 -8.15 -4.00 1.99
C LEU A 92 -9.27 -4.72 2.75
N ASP A 93 -8.95 -5.66 3.65
CA ASP A 93 -9.99 -6.35 4.43
C ASP A 93 -10.78 -5.36 5.31
N LEU A 94 -10.12 -4.36 5.89
CA LEU A 94 -10.77 -3.28 6.64
C LEU A 94 -11.70 -2.44 5.75
N CYS A 95 -11.21 -1.97 4.60
CA CYS A 95 -11.99 -1.17 3.65
C CYS A 95 -13.21 -1.94 3.14
N LEU A 96 -13.01 -3.18 2.68
CA LEU A 96 -14.08 -3.98 2.08
C LEU A 96 -15.12 -4.44 3.12
N SER A 97 -14.72 -4.59 4.38
CA SER A 97 -15.64 -4.91 5.48
C SER A 97 -16.65 -3.79 5.80
N LEU A 98 -16.38 -2.55 5.37
CA LEU A 98 -17.27 -1.41 5.58
C LEU A 98 -18.44 -1.34 4.57
N ARG A 99 -18.46 -2.21 3.54
CA ARG A 99 -19.55 -2.43 2.55
C ARG A 99 -20.02 -1.23 1.70
N ARG A 100 -19.37 -0.06 1.79
CA ARG A 100 -19.70 1.15 0.98
C ARG A 100 -18.52 1.71 0.19
N ILE A 101 -17.38 1.04 0.23
CA ILE A 101 -16.19 1.40 -0.55
C ILE A 101 -16.26 0.61 -1.85
N ASP A 102 -16.49 1.31 -2.96
CA ASP A 102 -16.64 0.74 -4.28
C ASP A 102 -15.32 0.66 -5.04
N MET A 103 -14.35 1.50 -4.67
CA MET A 103 -13.04 1.54 -5.32
C MET A 103 -11.91 1.75 -4.30
N VAL A 104 -10.85 0.96 -4.44
CA VAL A 104 -9.58 1.19 -3.76
C VAL A 104 -8.48 1.28 -4.81
N THR A 105 -7.69 2.36 -4.78
CA THR A 105 -6.58 2.54 -5.72
C THR A 105 -5.27 2.62 -4.96
N VAL A 106 -4.27 1.84 -5.35
CA VAL A 106 -2.99 1.78 -4.62
C VAL A 106 -1.81 2.07 -5.53
N TYR A 107 -0.88 2.89 -5.04
CA TYR A 107 0.34 3.21 -5.77
C TYR A 107 1.41 2.15 -5.48
N ALA A 108 1.52 1.15 -6.35
CA ALA A 108 2.42 0.01 -6.16
C ALA A 108 3.82 0.26 -6.73
N PHE A 109 3.93 0.90 -7.90
CA PHE A 109 5.21 1.21 -8.53
C PHE A 109 5.13 2.48 -9.39
N ALA A 110 5.94 3.48 -9.05
CA ALA A 110 6.03 4.73 -9.82
C ALA A 110 6.91 4.57 -11.06
N LEU A 111 6.63 5.30 -12.15
CA LEU A 111 7.53 5.32 -13.31
C LEU A 111 8.96 5.75 -12.94
N ASP A 112 9.11 6.74 -12.06
CA ASP A 112 10.41 7.17 -11.56
C ASP A 112 11.16 6.09 -10.76
N ASN A 113 10.49 5.02 -10.32
CA ASN A 113 11.17 3.92 -9.63
C ASN A 113 12.05 3.08 -10.55
N PHE A 114 11.91 3.20 -11.88
CA PHE A 114 12.87 2.62 -12.82
C PHE A 114 14.26 3.25 -12.75
N ARG A 115 14.42 4.42 -12.11
CA ARG A 115 15.73 5.05 -11.88
C ARG A 115 16.54 4.40 -10.75
N ARG A 116 15.96 3.43 -10.03
CA ARG A 116 16.63 2.67 -8.98
C ARG A 116 17.55 1.61 -9.57
N ASP A 117 18.39 1.02 -8.73
CA ASP A 117 19.31 -0.04 -9.14
C ASP A 117 18.55 -1.21 -9.79
N LYS A 118 19.11 -1.74 -10.89
CA LYS A 118 18.50 -2.82 -11.67
C LYS A 118 18.11 -4.02 -10.81
N ALA A 119 18.98 -4.43 -9.88
CA ALA A 119 18.70 -5.53 -8.95
C ALA A 119 17.50 -5.24 -8.03
N GLU A 120 17.31 -3.99 -7.60
CA GLU A 120 16.13 -3.60 -6.82
C GLU A 120 14.86 -3.64 -7.68
N VAL A 121 14.93 -3.12 -8.91
CA VAL A 121 13.81 -3.15 -9.85
C VAL A 121 13.41 -4.59 -10.17
N ASP A 122 14.37 -5.45 -10.51
CA ASP A 122 14.11 -6.86 -10.83
C ASP A 122 13.46 -7.60 -9.64
N ALA A 123 13.93 -7.34 -8.41
CA ALA A 123 13.33 -7.89 -7.20
C ALA A 123 11.89 -7.38 -6.96
N LEU A 124 11.61 -6.12 -7.26
CA LEU A 124 10.25 -5.55 -7.18
C LEU A 124 9.31 -6.15 -8.23
N MET A 125 9.78 -6.40 -9.44
CA MET A 125 8.99 -7.05 -10.49
C MET A 125 8.65 -8.49 -10.15
N GLU A 126 9.60 -9.24 -9.58
CA GLU A 126 9.35 -10.61 -9.14
C GLU A 126 8.40 -10.66 -7.93
N LEU A 127 8.52 -9.71 -7.00
CA LEU A 127 7.56 -9.54 -5.93
C LEU A 127 6.17 -9.23 -6.49
N ALA A 128 6.05 -8.28 -7.42
CA ALA A 128 4.77 -7.90 -8.02
C ALA A 128 4.11 -9.09 -8.73
N ARG A 129 4.89 -9.88 -9.49
CA ARG A 129 4.43 -11.13 -10.12
C ARG A 129 3.85 -12.09 -9.09
N THR A 130 4.59 -12.36 -8.03
CA THR A 130 4.19 -13.30 -6.97
C THR A 130 2.94 -12.82 -6.24
N ARG A 131 2.83 -11.52 -5.96
CA ARG A 131 1.71 -10.94 -5.21
C ARG A 131 0.43 -10.81 -6.02
N LEU A 132 0.52 -10.50 -7.31
CA LEU A 132 -0.65 -10.53 -8.19
C LEU A 132 -1.25 -11.94 -8.24
N LEU A 133 -0.42 -12.98 -8.37
CA LEU A 133 -0.87 -14.37 -8.33
C LEU A 133 -1.46 -14.76 -6.96
N GLU A 134 -0.85 -14.32 -5.87
CA GLU A 134 -1.39 -14.55 -4.53
C GLU A 134 -2.77 -13.91 -4.35
N LEU A 135 -2.94 -12.67 -4.81
CA LEU A 135 -4.23 -11.96 -4.77
C LEU A 135 -5.29 -12.71 -5.59
N SER A 136 -5.00 -13.14 -6.82
CA SER A 136 -6.01 -13.77 -7.67
C SER A 136 -6.37 -15.20 -7.26
N SER A 137 -5.39 -16.00 -6.84
CA SER A 137 -5.56 -17.46 -6.75
C SER A 137 -5.74 -17.97 -5.33
N HIS A 138 -5.26 -17.23 -4.32
CA HIS A 138 -5.21 -17.71 -2.93
C HIS A 138 -5.78 -16.72 -1.92
N SER A 139 -6.19 -15.52 -2.36
CA SER A 139 -6.72 -14.54 -1.45
C SER A 139 -8.19 -14.83 -1.14
N ASP A 140 -8.46 -15.25 0.09
CA ASP A 140 -9.81 -15.31 0.63
C ASP A 140 -10.54 -13.98 0.48
N LEU A 141 -9.82 -12.85 0.51
CA LEU A 141 -10.38 -11.51 0.38
C LEU A 141 -11.01 -11.27 -1.00
N VAL A 142 -10.31 -11.63 -2.08
CA VAL A 142 -10.81 -11.40 -3.45
C VAL A 142 -12.08 -12.22 -3.69
N ARG A 143 -12.11 -13.46 -3.19
CA ARG A 143 -13.30 -14.32 -3.28
C ARG A 143 -14.42 -13.85 -2.35
N LYS A 144 -14.12 -13.53 -1.09
CA LYS A 144 -15.07 -13.11 -0.05
C LYS A 144 -15.85 -11.86 -0.45
N PHE A 145 -15.18 -10.89 -1.06
CA PHE A 145 -15.79 -9.61 -1.43
C PHE A 145 -16.06 -9.47 -2.93
N SER A 146 -15.79 -10.50 -3.75
CA SER A 146 -15.91 -10.43 -5.21
C SER A 146 -15.17 -9.21 -5.76
N VAL A 147 -13.88 -9.09 -5.46
CA VAL A 147 -13.08 -7.89 -5.82
C VAL A 147 -12.65 -7.97 -7.28
N ARG A 148 -12.99 -6.96 -8.08
CA ARG A 148 -12.46 -6.80 -9.43
C ARG A 148 -11.07 -6.17 -9.38
N ILE A 149 -10.05 -6.84 -9.92
CA ILE A 149 -8.68 -6.31 -9.90
C ILE A 149 -8.35 -5.70 -11.27
N ARG A 150 -7.67 -4.55 -11.25
CA ARG A 150 -7.15 -3.85 -12.44
C ARG A 150 -5.72 -3.41 -12.20
N VAL A 151 -4.84 -3.62 -13.16
CA VAL A 151 -3.44 -3.15 -13.13
C VAL A 151 -3.30 -1.95 -14.06
N VAL A 152 -3.05 -0.78 -13.49
CA VAL A 152 -3.12 0.49 -14.21
C VAL A 152 -1.73 1.10 -14.38
N GLY A 153 -1.38 1.57 -15.59
CA GLY A 153 -0.09 2.19 -15.88
C GLY A 153 0.52 1.77 -17.23
N ARG A 154 1.79 2.11 -17.46
CA ARG A 154 2.56 1.74 -18.67
C ARG A 154 2.98 0.26 -18.64
N ARG A 155 2.03 -0.63 -18.90
CA ARG A 155 2.25 -2.08 -18.90
C ARG A 155 3.37 -2.54 -19.83
N ALA A 156 3.59 -1.84 -20.95
CA ALA A 156 4.67 -2.14 -21.89
C ALA A 156 6.07 -2.08 -21.26
N LEU A 157 6.24 -1.38 -20.13
CA LEU A 157 7.50 -1.30 -19.39
C LEU A 157 7.70 -2.44 -18.39
N LEU A 158 6.67 -3.24 -18.12
CA LEU A 158 6.77 -4.39 -17.23
C LEU A 158 7.46 -5.55 -17.94
N PRO A 159 8.19 -6.43 -17.23
CA PRO A 159 8.66 -7.68 -17.80
C PRO A 159 7.49 -8.52 -18.33
N PRO A 160 7.66 -9.28 -19.44
CA PRO A 160 6.59 -10.06 -20.06
C PRO A 160 5.85 -10.99 -19.09
N ALA A 161 6.57 -11.59 -18.14
CA ALA A 161 5.98 -12.46 -17.12
C ALA A 161 5.01 -11.71 -16.19
N VAL A 162 5.32 -10.45 -15.84
CA VAL A 162 4.44 -9.60 -15.02
C VAL A 162 3.24 -9.13 -15.84
N GLN A 163 3.43 -8.78 -17.11
CA GLN A 163 2.33 -8.41 -18.02
C GLN A 163 1.32 -9.55 -18.16
N GLU A 164 1.80 -10.76 -18.42
CA GLU A 164 0.93 -11.94 -18.56
C GLU A 164 0.23 -12.27 -17.23
N THR A 165 0.92 -12.12 -16.10
CA THR A 165 0.31 -12.29 -14.78
C THR A 165 -0.81 -11.28 -14.57
N ALA A 166 -0.56 -9.99 -14.82
CA ALA A 166 -1.57 -8.94 -14.71
C ALA A 166 -2.80 -9.27 -15.58
N ARG A 167 -2.58 -9.64 -16.85
CA ARG A 167 -3.67 -10.02 -17.77
C ARG A 167 -4.52 -11.17 -17.22
N ARG A 168 -3.89 -12.22 -16.68
CA ARG A 168 -4.59 -13.36 -16.08
C ARG A 168 -5.43 -12.97 -14.88
N VAL A 169 -4.88 -12.12 -13.99
CA VAL A 169 -5.59 -11.66 -12.79
C VAL A 169 -6.81 -10.82 -13.14
N GLU A 170 -6.66 -9.91 -14.11
CA GLU A 170 -7.77 -9.07 -14.57
C GLU A 170 -8.86 -9.90 -15.23
N GLU A 171 -8.49 -10.83 -16.11
CA GLU A 171 -9.43 -11.72 -16.77
C GLU A 171 -10.18 -12.60 -15.77
N ALA A 172 -9.47 -13.14 -14.76
CA ALA A 172 -10.06 -13.98 -13.72
C ALA A 172 -11.03 -13.21 -12.80
N THR A 173 -10.92 -11.88 -12.73
CA THR A 173 -11.72 -11.05 -11.83
C THR A 173 -12.63 -10.07 -12.56
N LYS A 174 -12.72 -10.14 -13.90
CA LYS A 174 -13.44 -9.15 -14.72
C LYS A 174 -14.95 -9.11 -14.44
N ASP A 175 -15.53 -10.27 -14.13
CA ASP A 175 -16.97 -10.47 -13.89
C ASP A 175 -17.33 -10.36 -12.40
N HIS A 176 -16.35 -10.02 -11.56
CA HIS A 176 -16.59 -9.77 -10.14
C HIS A 176 -17.44 -8.50 -9.97
N THR A 177 -18.47 -8.60 -9.13
CA THR A 177 -19.50 -7.56 -8.94
C THR A 177 -19.27 -6.69 -7.72
N GLY A 178 -18.23 -6.97 -6.93
CA GLY A 178 -17.86 -6.19 -5.76
C GLY A 178 -16.92 -5.02 -6.11
N PRO A 179 -16.21 -4.49 -5.11
CA PRO A 179 -15.37 -3.31 -5.29
C PRO A 179 -14.22 -3.53 -6.27
N THR A 180 -13.78 -2.45 -6.92
CA THR A 180 -12.62 -2.47 -7.82
C THR A 180 -11.34 -2.11 -7.06
N LEU A 181 -10.31 -2.94 -7.19
CA LEU A 181 -8.94 -2.67 -6.76
C LEU A 181 -8.09 -2.27 -7.97
N ASN A 182 -7.73 -0.99 -8.07
CA ASN A 182 -6.77 -0.51 -9.06
C ASN A 182 -5.35 -0.54 -8.45
N ILE A 183 -4.45 -1.27 -9.10
CA ILE A 183 -3.04 -1.38 -8.73
C ILE A 183 -2.22 -0.60 -9.74
N CYS A 184 -1.75 0.59 -9.34
CA CYS A 184 -1.00 1.48 -10.21
C CYS A 184 0.46 1.04 -10.31
N MET A 185 0.84 0.42 -11.43
CA MET A 185 2.21 -0.03 -11.74
C MET A 185 2.44 -0.30 -13.25
N PRO A 186 3.51 0.22 -13.86
CA PRO A 186 4.25 1.44 -13.52
C PRO A 186 3.39 2.65 -13.86
N TYR A 187 3.21 3.58 -12.93
CA TYR A 187 2.26 4.68 -13.09
C TYR A 187 2.90 6.05 -12.81
N ALA A 188 2.39 7.09 -13.48
CA ALA A 188 2.56 8.49 -13.13
C ALA A 188 1.37 9.29 -13.70
N SER A 189 0.86 10.29 -12.98
CA SER A 189 -0.37 10.99 -13.37
C SER A 189 -0.18 11.87 -14.60
N GLN A 190 0.93 12.60 -14.69
CA GLN A 190 1.23 13.40 -15.89
C GLN A 190 1.29 12.53 -17.14
N ASP A 191 1.88 11.34 -17.01
CA ASP A 191 1.97 10.38 -18.09
C ASP A 191 0.60 9.84 -18.53
N GLU A 192 -0.28 9.52 -17.57
CA GLU A 192 -1.66 9.13 -17.84
C GLU A 192 -2.41 10.24 -18.60
N ILE A 193 -2.31 11.48 -18.12
CA ILE A 193 -2.98 12.65 -18.72
C ILE A 193 -2.49 12.87 -20.16
N CYS A 194 -1.18 12.81 -20.40
CA CYS A 194 -0.63 12.95 -21.75
C CYS A 194 -1.14 11.86 -22.70
N GLN A 195 -1.21 10.61 -22.24
CA GLN A 195 -1.74 9.51 -23.04
C GLN A 195 -3.24 9.68 -23.31
N ALA A 196 -4.02 10.03 -22.30
CA ALA A 196 -5.46 10.25 -22.42
C ALA A 196 -5.77 11.40 -23.39
N ALA A 197 -5.09 12.54 -23.25
CA ALA A 197 -5.24 13.68 -24.16
C ALA A 197 -4.86 13.33 -25.60
N THR A 198 -3.80 12.53 -25.80
CA THR A 198 -3.39 12.06 -27.14
C THR A 198 -4.43 11.17 -27.79
N GLN A 199 -5.10 10.30 -27.01
CA GLN A 199 -6.17 9.43 -27.54
C GLN A 199 -7.45 10.23 -27.81
N ALA A 200 -7.85 11.10 -26.89
CA ALA A 200 -9.01 11.96 -27.06
C ALA A 200 -8.90 12.84 -28.31
N ALA A 201 -7.74 13.46 -28.53
CA ALA A 201 -7.50 14.32 -29.70
C ALA A 201 -7.54 13.57 -31.04
N LYS A 202 -7.33 12.24 -31.06
CA LYS A 202 -7.48 11.42 -32.28
C LYS A 202 -8.93 11.13 -32.62
N GLN A 203 -9.83 11.20 -31.64
CA GLN A 203 -11.25 10.85 -31.77
C GLN A 203 -12.14 12.09 -31.93
N GLY A 204 -11.65 13.28 -31.62
CA GLY A 204 -12.41 14.52 -31.78
C GLY A 204 -11.79 15.71 -31.05
N PRO A 205 -12.58 16.77 -30.81
CA PRO A 205 -12.14 17.94 -30.04
C PRO A 205 -11.70 17.54 -28.62
N LEU A 206 -10.54 18.04 -28.21
CA LEU A 206 -10.04 17.83 -26.85
C LEU A 206 -10.86 18.68 -25.86
N THR A 207 -11.64 18.01 -25.03
CA THR A 207 -12.43 18.57 -23.93
C THR A 207 -12.13 17.82 -22.64
N GLU A 208 -12.48 18.40 -21.49
CA GLU A 208 -12.34 17.75 -20.18
C GLU A 208 -13.03 16.38 -20.15
N THR A 209 -14.27 16.29 -20.66
CA THR A 209 -15.03 15.04 -20.74
C THR A 209 -14.33 14.00 -21.62
N SER A 210 -13.92 14.39 -22.83
CA SER A 210 -13.23 13.46 -23.75
C SER A 210 -11.89 12.97 -23.19
N LEU A 211 -11.19 13.79 -22.40
CA LEU A 211 -9.96 13.39 -21.73
C LEU A 211 -10.27 12.39 -20.61
N ALA A 212 -11.26 12.68 -19.77
CA ALA A 212 -11.66 11.84 -18.65
C ALA A 212 -12.10 10.43 -19.08
N GLU A 213 -12.76 10.30 -20.23
CA GLU A 213 -13.14 9.01 -20.83
C GLU A 213 -11.93 8.12 -21.19
N HIS A 214 -10.75 8.73 -21.37
CA HIS A 214 -9.52 8.04 -21.77
C HIS A 214 -8.50 7.86 -20.64
N LEU A 215 -8.83 8.30 -19.41
CA LEU A 215 -7.99 8.02 -18.24
C LEU A 215 -8.04 6.54 -17.89
N MET A 216 -6.94 6.03 -17.32
CA MET A 216 -6.82 4.61 -17.01
C MET A 216 -7.61 4.26 -15.73
N VAL A 217 -7.59 5.15 -14.73
CA VAL A 217 -8.49 5.08 -13.57
C VAL A 217 -9.76 5.90 -13.87
N PRO A 218 -10.95 5.28 -13.87
CA PRO A 218 -12.21 5.97 -14.12
C PRO A 218 -12.47 7.13 -13.15
N CYS A 219 -13.08 8.20 -13.67
CA CYS A 219 -13.47 9.39 -12.90
C CYS A 219 -14.93 9.37 -12.43
N ASP A 220 -15.71 8.35 -12.79
CA ASP A 220 -17.11 8.18 -12.37
C ASP A 220 -17.26 8.00 -10.86
N ILE A 221 -16.24 7.44 -10.21
CA ILE A 221 -16.12 7.39 -8.75
C ILE A 221 -14.89 8.23 -8.34
N PRO A 222 -15.07 9.54 -8.06
CA PRO A 222 -13.97 10.42 -7.71
C PRO A 222 -13.33 10.00 -6.39
N ILE A 223 -12.06 10.38 -6.19
CA ILE A 223 -11.34 10.05 -4.95
C ILE A 223 -11.92 10.87 -3.80
N ASP A 224 -12.52 10.21 -2.83
CA ASP A 224 -13.01 10.87 -1.62
C ASP A 224 -11.89 11.07 -0.60
N VAL A 225 -10.99 10.08 -0.48
CA VAL A 225 -9.88 10.09 0.48
C VAL A 225 -8.60 9.62 -0.21
N LEU A 226 -7.54 10.42 -0.13
CA LEU A 226 -6.19 10.04 -0.54
C LEU A 226 -5.30 9.98 0.70
N VAL A 227 -4.73 8.81 0.98
CA VAL A 227 -3.84 8.59 2.11
C VAL A 227 -2.42 8.40 1.61
N ARG A 228 -1.47 9.09 2.25
CA ARG A 228 -0.05 8.85 2.05
C ARG A 228 0.65 8.60 3.38
N THR A 229 1.39 7.51 3.45
CA THR A 229 2.19 7.14 4.62
C THR A 229 3.57 7.76 4.62
N SER A 230 4.30 7.60 5.73
CA SER A 230 5.74 7.80 5.89
C SER A 230 6.25 9.25 6.02
N HIS A 231 5.56 10.11 6.75
CA HIS A 231 6.01 11.48 7.11
C HIS A 231 6.29 12.37 5.88
N VAL A 232 5.54 12.18 4.79
CA VAL A 232 5.75 12.93 3.55
C VAL A 232 4.45 13.58 3.11
N SER A 233 4.50 14.90 2.93
CA SER A 233 3.35 15.73 2.54
C SER A 233 3.39 16.16 1.08
N ARG A 234 3.36 15.18 0.15
CA ARG A 234 3.27 15.45 -1.31
C ARG A 234 2.52 14.31 -2.02
N LEU A 235 2.02 14.53 -3.24
CA LEU A 235 1.31 13.50 -4.00
C LEU A 235 2.21 12.59 -4.84
N SER A 236 3.43 13.04 -5.18
CA SER A 236 4.37 12.27 -6.01
C SER A 236 3.79 11.80 -7.35
N ASP A 237 3.11 12.72 -8.05
CA ASP A 237 2.54 12.48 -9.37
C ASP A 237 1.55 11.29 -9.40
N PHE A 238 0.67 11.24 -8.40
CA PHE A 238 -0.32 10.18 -8.23
C PHE A 238 -1.74 10.75 -8.30
N LEU A 239 -2.54 10.23 -9.24
CA LEU A 239 -3.97 10.52 -9.43
C LEU A 239 -4.34 12.00 -9.39
N LEU A 240 -3.56 12.86 -10.04
CA LEU A 240 -3.74 14.32 -10.00
C LEU A 240 -5.07 14.77 -10.62
N TRP A 241 -5.52 14.08 -11.67
CA TRP A 241 -6.80 14.39 -12.33
C TRP A 241 -8.00 13.87 -11.54
N GLN A 242 -7.87 12.68 -10.94
CA GLN A 242 -8.95 12.03 -10.20
C GLN A 242 -9.17 12.64 -8.81
N CYS A 243 -8.20 13.39 -8.28
CA CYS A 243 -8.39 14.25 -7.11
C CYS A 243 -9.23 15.48 -7.48
N ASN A 244 -10.23 15.78 -6.66
CA ASN A 244 -11.13 16.92 -6.84
C ASN A 244 -11.18 17.81 -5.59
N GLU A 245 -12.01 18.86 -5.64
CA GLU A 245 -12.20 19.82 -4.54
C GLU A 245 -12.71 19.21 -3.22
N HIS A 246 -13.27 18.00 -3.26
CA HIS A 246 -13.78 17.28 -2.10
C HIS A 246 -12.85 16.15 -1.62
N THR A 247 -11.74 15.90 -2.33
CA THR A 247 -10.77 14.87 -1.96
C THR A 247 -10.06 15.28 -0.68
N GLN A 248 -10.22 14.49 0.38
CA GLN A 248 -9.47 14.67 1.60
C GLN A 248 -8.10 14.01 1.51
N CYS A 249 -7.05 14.81 1.55
CA CYS A 249 -5.67 14.32 1.58
C CYS A 249 -5.19 14.14 3.03
N HIS A 250 -4.85 12.91 3.39
CA HIS A 250 -4.34 12.53 4.71
C HIS A 250 -2.88 12.10 4.59
N PHE A 251 -1.98 12.92 5.12
CA PHE A 251 -0.56 12.60 5.23
C PHE A 251 -0.28 12.08 6.64
N VAL A 252 0.10 10.81 6.73
CA VAL A 252 0.33 10.14 8.02
C VAL A 252 1.80 9.81 8.23
N ASP A 253 2.23 9.96 9.47
CA ASP A 253 3.60 9.68 9.90
C ASP A 253 3.92 8.18 9.85
N GLN A 254 2.93 7.33 10.15
CA GLN A 254 3.10 5.89 10.17
C GLN A 254 3.66 5.33 8.85
N TYR A 255 4.69 4.47 8.94
CA TYR A 255 5.20 3.71 7.79
C TYR A 255 4.20 2.65 7.33
N TRP A 256 4.08 2.46 6.01
CA TRP A 256 3.12 1.53 5.39
C TRP A 256 3.10 0.11 5.99
N PRO A 257 4.23 -0.59 6.24
CA PRO A 257 4.21 -1.93 6.82
C PRO A 257 3.46 -2.05 8.16
N ARG A 258 3.35 -0.95 8.90
CA ARG A 258 2.71 -0.84 10.22
C ARG A 258 1.33 -0.18 10.18
N PHE A 259 0.95 0.42 9.05
CA PHE A 259 -0.35 1.06 8.89
C PHE A 259 -1.47 0.02 9.02
N GLY A 260 -2.56 0.40 9.71
CA GLY A 260 -3.70 -0.48 9.95
C GLY A 260 -4.92 0.25 10.52
N ALA A 261 -5.79 -0.49 11.22
CA ALA A 261 -7.07 0.02 11.71
C ALA A 261 -6.94 1.28 12.57
N ARG A 262 -5.93 1.34 13.45
CA ARG A 262 -5.67 2.50 14.33
C ARG A 262 -5.38 3.79 13.56
N ASP A 263 -4.87 3.66 12.34
CA ASP A 263 -4.50 4.78 11.47
C ASP A 263 -5.65 5.11 10.50
N LEU A 264 -6.32 4.09 9.97
CA LEU A 264 -7.43 4.24 9.02
C LEU A 264 -8.72 4.77 9.69
N ILE A 265 -9.04 4.34 10.91
CA ILE A 265 -10.28 4.76 11.60
C ILE A 265 -10.33 6.28 11.80
N PRO A 266 -9.29 6.96 12.33
CA PRO A 266 -9.29 8.41 12.44
C PRO A 266 -9.48 9.14 11.09
N ILE A 267 -8.92 8.59 10.01
CA ILE A 267 -9.09 9.14 8.65
C ILE A 267 -10.56 9.06 8.21
N LEU A 268 -11.21 7.92 8.44
CA LEU A 268 -12.63 7.74 8.12
C LEU A 268 -13.54 8.63 8.97
N LEU A 269 -13.22 8.82 10.25
CA LEU A 269 -13.93 9.75 11.13
C LEU A 269 -13.79 11.21 10.67
N ALA A 270 -12.58 11.60 10.23
CA ALA A 270 -12.35 12.93 9.67
C ALA A 270 -13.17 13.14 8.38
N TYR A 271 -13.25 12.11 7.53
CA TYR A 271 -14.13 12.13 6.36
C TYR A 271 -15.60 12.32 6.75
N GLN A 272 -16.08 11.58 7.76
CA GLN A 272 -17.44 11.70 8.26
C GLN A 272 -17.76 13.09 8.78
N ARG A 273 -16.82 13.70 9.51
CA ARG A 273 -17.02 15.01 10.15
C ARG A 273 -17.30 16.13 9.16
N THR A 274 -16.74 16.10 7.95
CA THR A 274 -16.99 17.15 6.95
C THR A 274 -18.25 16.90 6.11
N ARG A 275 -18.90 15.75 6.28
CA ARG A 275 -20.11 15.33 5.55
C ARG A 275 -21.33 15.22 6.48
N SER A 276 -21.17 15.62 7.74
CA SER A 276 -22.23 15.71 8.76
C SER A 276 -22.89 17.08 8.77
#